data_AF-A0AAW0C902-F1
#
_entry.id   AF-A0AAW0C902-F1
#
_cell.length_a   1.000
_cell.length_b   1.000
_cell.length_c   1.000
_cell.angle_alpha   90.00
_cell.angle_beta   90.00
_cell.angle_gamma   90.00
#
_symmetry.space_group_name_H-M   'P 1'
#
loop_
_entity.id
_entity.type
_entity.pdbx_description
1 polymer ?
#
loop_
_entity_poly.entity_id
_entity_poly.type
_entity_poly.pdbx_seq_one_letter_code
_entity_poly.pdbx_strand_id
1 'polypeptide(L)'
;MPNIKYYSGNLSSTIMTVAETSIVKQMPNDDEERDALASWLNKEINNARYQLKKTIAESLTPGNELKNIAVLTDWLISKLGKQFNATLSIYLRVAFIRAEIVKNHKADKFWAAADDELEKMHNRGPQGFVDDLTTLYEEDIEAHGDPANSKCTPSTEIVGDKKPRWYQPLHDNVSKIQRIKIRTASKRKRGDEEEDEEEW
;
A
#
# COMPACT_ATOMS: atom_id res chain seq x y z
N MET A 1 2.24 9.78 -12.62
CA MET A 1 2.18 9.12 -11.30
C MET A 1 2.33 7.62 -11.47
N PRO A 2 2.92 6.86 -10.52
CA PRO A 2 2.89 5.39 -10.55
C PRO A 2 1.45 4.92 -10.64
N ASN A 3 1.13 4.09 -11.65
CA ASN A 3 -0.21 3.64 -11.98
C ASN A 3 -0.67 2.46 -11.10
N ILE A 4 -0.36 2.52 -9.79
CA ILE A 4 -0.75 1.47 -8.85
C ILE A 4 -2.25 1.64 -8.62
N LYS A 5 -3.04 0.65 -9.05
CA LYS A 5 -4.50 0.66 -8.93
C LYS A 5 -5.01 0.05 -7.62
N TYR A 6 -4.20 -0.80 -6.98
CA TYR A 6 -4.61 -1.60 -5.82
C TYR A 6 -3.48 -1.71 -4.79
N TYR A 7 -3.80 -1.50 -3.52
CA TYR A 7 -2.90 -1.71 -2.39
C TYR A 7 -2.80 -3.18 -1.99
N SER A 8 -3.89 -3.96 -2.03
CA SER A 8 -3.93 -5.39 -1.65
C SER A 8 -3.53 -6.35 -2.78
N GLY A 9 -3.41 -5.85 -4.01
CA GLY A 9 -3.13 -6.60 -5.24
C GLY A 9 -1.88 -7.48 -5.21
N ASN A 10 -1.62 -8.19 -6.32
CA ASN A 10 -0.55 -9.20 -6.42
C ASN A 10 0.86 -8.59 -6.57
N LEU A 11 1.23 -7.79 -5.57
CA LEU A 11 2.48 -7.05 -5.49
C LEU A 11 3.70 -7.98 -5.45
N SER A 12 3.64 -9.10 -4.73
CA SER A 12 4.74 -10.07 -4.68
C SER A 12 5.07 -10.65 -6.05
N SER A 13 4.06 -11.09 -6.80
CA SER A 13 4.22 -11.56 -8.19
C SER A 13 4.79 -10.48 -9.11
N THR A 14 4.35 -9.23 -8.95
CA THR A 14 4.87 -8.11 -9.73
C THR A 14 6.34 -7.83 -9.38
N ILE A 15 6.69 -7.85 -8.09
CA ILE A 15 8.07 -7.67 -7.63
C ILE A 15 8.97 -8.81 -8.13
N MET A 16 8.51 -10.06 -8.12
CA MET A 16 9.25 -11.19 -8.70
C MET A 16 9.48 -10.99 -10.20
N THR A 17 8.44 -10.61 -10.95
CA THR A 17 8.57 -10.33 -12.40
C THR A 17 9.59 -9.22 -12.67
N VAL A 18 9.59 -8.18 -11.84
CA VAL A 18 10.56 -7.09 -11.92
C VAL A 18 11.97 -7.58 -11.59
N ALA A 19 12.15 -8.40 -10.55
CA ALA A 19 13.45 -8.95 -10.17
C ALA A 19 14.03 -9.87 -11.26
N GLU A 20 13.20 -10.69 -11.89
CA GLU A 20 13.55 -11.53 -13.04
C GLU A 20 13.99 -10.70 -14.25
N THR A 21 13.26 -9.64 -14.57
CA THR A 21 13.56 -8.77 -15.73
C THR A 21 14.71 -7.79 -15.48
N SER A 22 14.98 -7.44 -14.23
CA SER A 22 16.02 -6.45 -13.87
C SER A 22 17.43 -7.06 -13.74
N ILE A 23 17.62 -8.32 -14.13
CA ILE A 23 18.89 -9.08 -14.01
C ILE A 23 19.41 -9.03 -12.55
N VAL A 24 18.55 -9.34 -11.58
CA VAL A 24 19.06 -9.76 -10.27
C VAL A 24 19.71 -11.12 -10.50
N LYS A 25 21.05 -11.16 -10.55
CA LYS A 25 21.89 -12.35 -10.86
C LYS A 25 21.64 -13.58 -9.97
N GLN A 26 20.72 -13.51 -9.02
CA GLN A 26 20.48 -14.51 -7.97
C GLN A 26 18.98 -14.80 -7.79
N MET A 27 18.15 -14.61 -8.83
CA MET A 27 16.78 -15.15 -8.75
C MET A 27 16.83 -16.67 -8.68
N PRO A 28 16.04 -17.30 -7.79
CA PRO A 28 15.98 -18.75 -7.72
C PRO A 28 15.46 -19.33 -9.03
N ASN A 29 16.09 -20.40 -9.50
CA ASN A 29 15.66 -21.14 -10.69
C ASN A 29 14.76 -22.32 -10.33
N ASP A 30 14.78 -22.75 -9.07
CA ASP A 30 13.96 -23.84 -8.54
C ASP A 30 12.59 -23.34 -8.08
N ASP A 31 11.53 -24.11 -8.36
CA ASP A 31 10.15 -23.71 -8.07
C ASP A 31 9.89 -23.62 -6.55
N GLU A 32 10.49 -24.47 -5.72
CA GLU A 32 10.32 -24.41 -4.26
C GLU A 32 10.99 -23.16 -3.68
N GLU A 33 12.19 -22.81 -4.17
CA GLU A 33 12.88 -21.60 -3.77
C GLU A 33 12.14 -20.32 -4.22
N ARG A 34 11.49 -20.36 -5.40
CA ARG A 34 10.64 -19.27 -5.89
C ARG A 34 9.39 -19.10 -5.03
N ASP A 35 8.74 -20.19 -4.64
CA ASP A 35 7.59 -20.16 -3.75
C ASP A 35 7.96 -19.64 -2.35
N ALA A 36 9.13 -20.04 -1.84
CA ALA A 36 9.67 -19.53 -0.58
C ALA A 36 9.92 -18.01 -0.65
N LEU A 37 10.52 -17.53 -1.74
CA LEU A 37 10.73 -16.09 -1.98
C LEU A 37 9.39 -15.34 -2.09
N ALA A 38 8.41 -15.88 -2.81
CA ALA A 38 7.08 -15.29 -2.94
C ALA A 38 6.38 -15.17 -1.57
N SER A 39 6.48 -16.22 -0.74
CA SER A 39 5.95 -16.24 0.62
C SER A 39 6.62 -15.18 1.51
N TRP A 40 7.95 -15.09 1.45
CA TRP A 40 8.71 -14.07 2.17
C TRP A 40 8.31 -12.64 1.73
N LEU A 41 8.23 -12.38 0.41
CA LEU A 41 7.77 -11.10 -0.13
C LEU A 41 6.37 -10.74 0.36
N ASN A 42 5.43 -11.69 0.33
CA ASN A 42 4.07 -11.47 0.84
C ASN A 42 4.06 -11.10 2.33
N LYS A 43 4.90 -11.75 3.14
CA LYS A 43 5.05 -11.42 4.56
C LYS A 43 5.57 -9.99 4.74
N GLU A 44 6.62 -9.61 4.03
CA GLU A 44 7.20 -8.26 4.12
C GLU A 44 6.22 -7.17 3.63
N ILE A 45 5.49 -7.42 2.54
CA ILE A 45 4.45 -6.51 2.05
C ILE A 45 3.36 -6.33 3.12
N ASN A 46 2.92 -7.41 3.76
CA ASN A 46 1.89 -7.33 4.81
C ASN A 46 2.40 -6.61 6.06
N ASN A 47 3.67 -6.82 6.45
CA ASN A 47 4.31 -6.08 7.53
C ASN A 47 4.38 -4.59 7.21
N ALA A 48 4.82 -4.22 6.00
CA ALA A 48 4.88 -2.84 5.54
C ALA A 48 3.50 -2.18 5.53
N ARG A 49 2.47 -2.87 5.02
CA ARG A 49 1.08 -2.44 5.07
C ARG A 49 0.62 -2.21 6.51
N TYR A 50 0.89 -3.15 7.42
CA TYR A 50 0.51 -3.01 8.83
C TYR A 50 1.16 -1.77 9.47
N GLN A 51 2.48 -1.61 9.31
CA GLN A 51 3.21 -0.46 9.85
C GLN A 51 2.71 0.85 9.26
N LEU A 52 2.50 0.91 7.94
CA LEU A 52 1.96 2.09 7.26
C LEU A 52 0.59 2.49 7.83
N LYS A 53 -0.35 1.54 7.90
CA LYS A 53 -1.68 1.80 8.47
C LYS A 53 -1.58 2.28 9.92
N LYS A 54 -0.75 1.60 10.72
CA LYS A 54 -0.57 1.92 12.14
C LYS A 54 -0.03 3.34 12.32
N THR A 55 1.06 3.71 11.64
CA THR A 55 1.65 5.05 11.72
C THR A 55 0.67 6.14 11.27
N ILE A 56 -0.06 5.91 10.17
CA ILE A 56 -1.03 6.90 9.70
C ILE A 56 -2.18 7.03 10.72
N ALA A 57 -2.67 5.94 11.30
CA ALA A 57 -3.69 5.98 12.33
C ALA A 57 -3.21 6.71 13.60
N GLU A 58 -1.97 6.46 14.03
CA GLU A 58 -1.34 7.16 15.15
C GLU A 58 -1.20 8.66 14.86
N SER A 59 -0.92 9.05 13.61
CA SER A 59 -0.83 10.48 13.24
C SER A 59 -2.13 11.26 13.43
N LEU A 60 -3.27 10.57 13.46
CA LEU A 60 -4.59 11.18 13.67
C LEU A 60 -4.90 11.42 15.16
N THR A 61 -4.06 10.95 16.09
CA THR A 61 -4.32 11.15 17.52
C THR A 61 -4.11 12.63 17.92
N PRO A 62 -4.91 13.15 18.87
CA PRO A 62 -4.75 14.53 19.33
C PRO A 62 -3.34 14.80 19.86
N GLY A 63 -2.73 15.89 19.41
CA GLY A 63 -1.39 16.31 19.86
C GLY A 63 -0.22 15.56 19.20
N ASN A 64 -0.47 14.68 18.22
CA ASN A 64 0.61 13.99 17.52
C ASN A 64 1.43 14.95 16.64
N GLU A 65 2.76 14.84 16.70
CA GLU A 65 3.69 15.65 15.90
C GLU A 65 3.56 15.39 14.39
N LEU A 66 3.11 14.19 14.01
CA LEU A 66 2.88 13.79 12.61
C LEU A 66 1.48 14.15 12.12
N LYS A 67 0.69 14.94 12.86
CA LYS A 67 -0.69 15.27 12.47
C LYS A 67 -0.77 15.99 11.12
N ASN A 68 0.14 16.92 10.85
CA ASN A 68 0.21 17.60 9.56
C ASN A 68 0.65 16.63 8.43
N ILE A 69 -0.05 16.65 7.30
CA ILE A 69 0.15 15.71 6.18
C ILE A 69 1.57 15.76 5.58
N ALA A 70 2.19 16.94 5.55
CA ALA A 70 3.54 17.11 5.02
C ALA A 70 4.58 16.49 5.95
N VAL A 71 4.43 16.69 7.26
CA VAL A 71 5.32 16.10 8.28
C VAL A 71 5.18 14.58 8.28
N LEU A 72 3.94 14.05 8.24
CA LEU A 72 3.72 12.62 8.13
C LEU A 72 4.37 12.04 6.87
N THR A 73 4.14 12.68 5.73
CA THR A 73 4.65 12.16 4.46
C THR A 73 6.17 12.18 4.42
N ASP A 74 6.79 13.27 4.87
CA ASP A 74 8.25 13.38 4.96
C ASP A 74 8.82 12.29 5.88
N TRP A 75 8.18 12.08 7.05
CA TRP A 75 8.56 11.00 7.96
C TRP A 75 8.46 9.62 7.28
N LEU A 76 7.35 9.31 6.61
CA LEU A 76 7.15 8.03 5.91
C LEU A 76 8.23 7.80 4.84
N ILE A 77 8.56 8.84 4.07
CA ILE A 77 9.55 8.77 3.00
C ILE A 77 10.96 8.63 3.56
N SER A 78 11.27 9.32 4.66
CA SER A 78 12.57 9.20 5.33
C SER A 78 12.89 7.76 5.75
N LYS A 79 11.86 6.95 6.05
CA LYS A 79 12.00 5.52 6.38
C LYS A 79 12.26 4.63 5.17
N LEU A 80 11.87 5.05 3.98
CA LEU A 80 12.10 4.30 2.72
C LEU A 80 13.49 4.54 2.14
N GLY A 81 14.13 5.65 2.50
CA GLY A 81 15.52 5.97 2.14
C GLY A 81 15.68 7.33 1.47
N LYS A 82 16.90 7.86 1.49
CA LYS A 82 17.25 9.22 1.04
C LYS A 82 17.07 9.49 -0.45
N GLN A 83 16.78 8.47 -1.26
CA GLN A 83 16.58 8.61 -2.70
C GLN A 83 15.17 9.09 -3.09
N PHE A 84 14.21 9.05 -2.17
CA PHE A 84 12.82 9.43 -2.43
C PHE A 84 12.52 10.82 -1.89
N ASN A 85 11.71 11.58 -2.63
CA ASN A 85 11.22 12.87 -2.17
C ASN A 85 9.71 12.81 -1.94
N ALA A 86 9.24 13.62 -0.98
CA ALA A 86 7.84 13.95 -0.85
C ALA A 86 7.34 14.63 -2.12
N THR A 87 6.22 14.19 -2.67
CA THR A 87 5.56 14.85 -3.81
C THR A 87 4.09 15.05 -3.48
N LEU A 88 3.44 15.99 -4.16
CA LEU A 88 2.00 16.20 -4.02
C LEU A 88 1.22 14.90 -4.27
N SER A 89 1.66 14.09 -5.24
CA SER A 89 1.04 12.79 -5.51
C SER A 89 1.06 11.83 -4.32
N ILE A 90 2.08 11.92 -3.46
CA ILE A 90 2.16 11.11 -2.24
C ILE A 90 1.27 11.72 -1.16
N TYR A 91 1.19 13.05 -1.06
CA TYR A 91 0.29 13.71 -0.10
C TYR A 91 -1.16 13.31 -0.35
N LEU A 92 -1.62 13.38 -1.60
CA LEU A 92 -2.97 12.95 -2.00
C LEU A 92 -3.26 11.50 -1.58
N ARG A 93 -2.29 10.59 -1.74
CA ARG A 93 -2.43 9.18 -1.38
C ARG A 93 -2.45 8.95 0.13
N VAL A 94 -1.64 9.70 0.87
CA VAL A 94 -1.64 9.60 2.34
C VAL A 94 -2.94 10.16 2.90
N ALA A 95 -3.47 11.26 2.35
CA ALA A 95 -4.78 11.81 2.68
C ALA A 95 -5.90 10.80 2.40
N PHE A 96 -5.88 10.13 1.23
CA PHE A 96 -6.80 9.04 0.93
C PHE A 96 -6.76 7.93 2.01
N ILE A 97 -5.57 7.48 2.41
CA ILE A 97 -5.45 6.43 3.44
C ILE A 97 -5.96 6.94 4.80
N ARG A 98 -5.74 8.21 5.16
CA ARG A 98 -6.30 8.82 6.38
C ARG A 98 -7.83 8.80 6.36
N ALA A 99 -8.43 9.22 5.26
CA ALA A 99 -9.88 9.18 5.08
C ALA A 99 -10.43 7.74 5.24
N GLU A 100 -9.77 6.74 4.65
CA GLU A 100 -10.15 5.34 4.84
C GLU A 100 -9.97 4.84 6.28
N ILE A 101 -8.98 5.33 7.02
CA ILE A 101 -8.79 4.99 8.44
C ILE A 101 -9.95 5.54 9.28
N VAL A 102 -10.40 6.76 9.01
CA VAL A 102 -11.52 7.41 9.72
C VAL A 102 -12.83 6.63 9.52
N LYS A 103 -13.02 5.98 8.36
CA LYS A 103 -14.16 5.07 8.10
C LYS A 103 -14.20 3.83 9.01
N ASN A 104 -13.12 3.55 9.76
CA ASN A 104 -13.03 2.51 10.80
C ASN A 104 -13.43 1.10 10.33
N HIS A 105 -12.96 0.70 9.14
CA HIS A 105 -13.15 -0.65 8.62
C HIS A 105 -12.55 -1.71 9.56
N LYS A 106 -13.12 -2.93 9.53
CA LYS A 106 -12.53 -4.09 10.25
C LYS A 106 -11.06 -4.26 9.85
N ALA A 107 -10.20 -4.56 10.84
CA ALA A 107 -8.75 -4.58 10.66
C ALA A 107 -8.28 -5.48 9.50
N ASP A 108 -8.88 -6.66 9.36
CA ASP A 108 -8.61 -7.66 8.31
C ASP A 108 -9.15 -7.27 6.92
N LYS A 109 -10.08 -6.31 6.86
CA LYS A 109 -10.74 -5.87 5.60
C LYS A 109 -10.30 -4.51 5.11
N PHE A 110 -9.52 -3.78 5.90
CA PHE A 110 -9.13 -2.39 5.61
C PHE A 110 -8.57 -2.20 4.19
N TRP A 111 -7.55 -2.97 3.81
CA TRP A 111 -6.91 -2.82 2.50
C TRP A 111 -7.83 -3.24 1.34
N ALA A 112 -8.71 -4.20 1.56
CA ALA A 112 -9.69 -4.60 0.55
C ALA A 112 -10.74 -3.51 0.32
N ALA A 113 -11.21 -2.86 1.39
CA ALA A 113 -12.15 -1.74 1.32
C ALA A 113 -11.52 -0.49 0.69
N ALA A 114 -10.26 -0.17 1.04
CA ALA A 114 -9.51 0.89 0.39
C ALA A 114 -9.33 0.62 -1.12
N ASP A 115 -9.08 -0.62 -1.51
CA ASP A 115 -9.01 -1.01 -2.92
C ASP A 115 -10.35 -0.88 -3.64
N ASP A 116 -11.46 -1.25 -3.00
CA ASP A 116 -12.80 -1.04 -3.54
C ASP A 116 -13.07 0.43 -3.80
N GLU A 117 -12.65 1.31 -2.89
CA GLU A 117 -12.87 2.75 -3.04
C GLU A 117 -11.99 3.34 -4.14
N LEU A 118 -10.71 2.98 -4.20
CA LEU A 118 -9.84 3.37 -5.32
C LEU A 118 -10.38 2.91 -6.66
N GLU A 119 -10.92 1.69 -6.74
CA GLU A 119 -11.52 1.16 -7.96
C GLU A 119 -12.74 1.97 -8.39
N LYS A 120 -13.61 2.37 -7.44
CA LYS A 120 -14.74 3.26 -7.73
C LYS A 120 -14.28 4.62 -8.24
N MET A 121 -13.31 5.25 -7.57
CA MET A 121 -12.77 6.56 -7.99
C MET A 121 -12.15 6.44 -9.40
N HIS A 122 -11.36 5.39 -9.65
CA HIS A 122 -10.72 5.16 -10.95
C HIS A 122 -11.75 4.93 -12.07
N ASN A 123 -12.87 4.26 -11.77
CA ASN A 123 -13.94 4.00 -12.73
C ASN A 123 -14.73 5.26 -13.15
N ARG A 124 -14.57 6.40 -12.45
CA ARG A 124 -15.10 7.71 -12.85
C ARG A 124 -14.28 8.39 -13.95
N GLY A 125 -13.15 7.77 -14.33
CA GLY A 125 -12.23 8.29 -15.33
C GLY A 125 -11.10 9.13 -14.73
N PRO A 126 -10.09 9.50 -15.53
CA PRO A 126 -8.87 10.14 -15.04
C PRO A 126 -9.10 11.45 -14.31
N GLN A 127 -10.01 12.30 -14.81
CA GLN A 127 -10.31 13.59 -14.19
C GLN A 127 -11.03 13.40 -12.85
N GLY A 128 -12.10 12.59 -12.83
CA GLY A 128 -12.83 12.31 -11.59
C GLY A 128 -11.95 11.66 -10.52
N PHE A 129 -11.01 10.81 -10.90
CA PHE A 129 -10.03 10.23 -9.97
C PHE A 129 -9.13 11.29 -9.31
N VAL A 130 -8.66 12.26 -10.10
CA VAL A 130 -7.83 13.37 -9.59
C VAL A 130 -8.66 14.29 -8.71
N ASP A 131 -9.90 14.60 -9.12
CA ASP A 131 -10.81 15.45 -8.36
C ASP A 131 -11.12 14.82 -7.00
N ASP A 132 -11.50 13.54 -6.97
CA ASP A 132 -11.80 12.81 -5.72
C ASP A 132 -10.58 12.80 -4.77
N LEU A 133 -9.36 12.55 -5.28
CA LEU A 133 -8.15 12.62 -4.46
C LEU A 133 -7.85 14.03 -3.95
N THR A 134 -8.12 15.05 -4.76
CA THR A 134 -7.88 16.45 -4.39
C THR A 134 -8.84 16.88 -3.30
N THR A 135 -10.13 16.52 -3.40
CA THR A 135 -11.13 16.78 -2.36
C THR A 135 -10.72 16.15 -1.03
N LEU A 136 -10.33 14.88 -1.02
CA LEU A 136 -9.88 14.21 0.22
C LEU A 136 -8.64 14.89 0.84
N TYR A 137 -7.77 15.44 0.01
CA TYR A 137 -6.59 16.18 0.47
C TYR A 137 -6.94 17.56 1.03
N GLU A 138 -7.86 18.28 0.40
CA GLU A 138 -8.36 19.57 0.90
C GLU A 138 -9.08 19.40 2.26
N GLU A 139 -9.89 18.34 2.39
CA GLU A 139 -10.51 17.96 3.66
C GLU A 139 -9.47 17.63 4.74
N ASP A 140 -8.38 16.92 4.38
CA ASP A 140 -7.28 16.62 5.31
C ASP A 140 -6.56 17.89 5.76
N ILE A 141 -6.33 18.85 4.83
CA ILE A 141 -5.75 20.16 5.15
C ILE A 141 -6.63 20.91 6.14
N GLU A 142 -7.93 20.96 5.90
CA GLU A 142 -8.87 21.66 6.77
C GLU A 142 -8.88 21.04 8.18
N ALA A 143 -8.84 19.71 8.28
CA ALA A 143 -8.89 18.99 9.55
C ALA A 143 -7.55 18.97 10.32
N HIS A 144 -6.42 19.01 9.61
CA HIS A 144 -5.10 18.68 10.18
C HIS A 144 -4.02 19.74 9.94
N GLY A 145 -4.38 20.84 9.29
CA GLY A 145 -3.57 22.04 9.13
C GLY A 145 -2.82 22.10 7.80
N ASP A 146 -2.57 23.33 7.34
CA ASP A 146 -1.93 23.61 6.06
C ASP A 146 -0.48 23.07 5.99
N PRO A 147 -0.12 22.24 4.99
CA PRO A 147 1.24 21.85 4.68
C PRO A 147 2.23 23.01 4.58
N ALA A 148 1.80 24.19 4.13
CA ALA A 148 2.65 25.38 4.02
C ALA A 148 3.16 25.90 5.39
N ASN A 149 2.47 25.55 6.47
CA ASN A 149 2.92 25.84 7.84
C ASN A 149 3.98 24.83 8.32
N SER A 150 4.21 23.75 7.57
CA SER A 150 5.32 22.83 7.82
C SER A 150 6.59 23.33 7.12
N LYS A 151 7.76 22.88 7.58
CA LYS A 151 9.03 23.12 6.89
C LYS A 151 9.27 22.14 5.72
N CYS A 152 8.27 21.31 5.40
CA CYS A 152 8.36 20.23 4.43
C CYS A 152 7.65 20.67 3.14
N THR A 153 8.41 20.90 2.07
CA THR A 153 7.84 21.25 0.76
C THR A 153 7.79 20.02 -0.17
N PRO A 154 6.70 19.84 -0.93
CA PRO A 154 6.64 18.77 -1.90
C PRO A 154 7.57 19.07 -3.09
N SER A 155 8.38 18.09 -3.46
CA SER A 155 9.14 18.04 -4.70
C SER A 155 8.24 17.74 -5.91
N THR A 156 8.69 18.15 -7.08
CA THR A 156 8.09 17.78 -8.37
C THR A 156 8.49 16.36 -8.81
N GLU A 157 9.56 15.81 -8.24
CA GLU A 157 10.12 14.51 -8.61
C GLU A 157 10.06 13.50 -7.47
N ILE A 158 9.48 12.32 -7.71
CA ILE A 158 9.32 11.23 -6.71
C ILE A 158 10.68 10.68 -6.24
N VAL A 159 11.66 10.67 -7.13
CA VAL A 159 13.00 10.15 -6.88
C VAL A 159 13.96 11.26 -7.27
N GLY A 160 14.97 11.53 -6.44
CA GLY A 160 15.98 12.53 -6.77
C GLY A 160 16.81 12.16 -7.99
N ASP A 161 17.81 13.00 -8.32
CA ASP A 161 18.64 12.95 -9.53
C ASP A 161 19.20 11.56 -9.88
N LYS A 162 19.41 10.70 -8.88
CA LYS A 162 19.90 9.33 -9.04
C LYS A 162 18.80 8.31 -8.76
N LYS A 163 18.02 8.00 -9.80
CA LYS A 163 17.03 6.92 -9.75
C LYS A 163 17.70 5.56 -9.48
N PRO A 164 17.25 4.79 -8.47
CA PRO A 164 17.73 3.43 -8.28
C PRO A 164 17.49 2.57 -9.54
N ARG A 165 18.41 1.67 -9.85
CA ARG A 165 18.32 0.82 -11.06
C ARG A 165 17.01 0.02 -11.15
N TRP A 166 16.46 -0.36 -10.00
CA TRP A 166 15.21 -1.12 -9.91
C TRP A 166 13.95 -0.26 -10.13
N TYR A 167 14.04 1.07 -10.04
CA TYR A 167 12.86 1.95 -10.03
C TYR A 167 12.10 1.93 -11.36
N GLN A 168 12.80 2.07 -12.48
CA GLN A 168 12.16 2.11 -13.80
C GLN A 168 11.49 0.77 -14.14
N PRO A 169 12.15 -0.39 -14.00
CA PRO A 169 11.50 -1.69 -14.20
C PRO A 169 10.26 -1.90 -13.30
N LEU A 170 10.32 -1.47 -12.04
CA LEU A 170 9.15 -1.55 -11.15
C LEU A 170 8.00 -0.66 -11.65
N HIS A 171 8.32 0.56 -12.05
CA HIS A 171 7.33 1.51 -12.56
C HIS A 171 6.63 0.99 -13.82
N ASP A 172 7.38 0.42 -14.76
CA ASP A 172 6.84 -0.09 -16.02
C ASP A 172 5.91 -1.29 -15.82
N ASN A 173 6.19 -2.11 -14.79
CA ASN A 173 5.37 -3.28 -14.46
C ASN A 173 4.19 -2.97 -13.52
N VAL A 174 4.13 -1.77 -12.95
CA VAL A 174 3.11 -1.41 -11.96
C VAL A 174 1.68 -1.44 -12.51
N SER A 175 1.53 -1.20 -13.81
CA SER A 175 0.25 -1.28 -14.52
C SER A 175 -0.31 -2.70 -14.61
N LYS A 176 0.53 -3.72 -14.39
CA LYS A 176 0.17 -5.15 -14.44
C LYS A 176 -0.36 -5.67 -13.09
N ILE A 177 -0.31 -4.87 -12.03
CA ILE A 177 -0.82 -5.26 -10.71
C ILE A 177 -2.33 -5.45 -10.79
N GLN A 178 -2.78 -6.68 -10.60
CA GLN A 178 -4.19 -7.04 -10.53
C GLN A 178 -4.64 -7.19 -9.08
N ARG A 179 -5.92 -6.88 -8.85
CA ARG A 179 -6.58 -7.09 -7.56
C ARG A 179 -6.60 -8.59 -7.22
N ILE A 180 -6.16 -8.95 -6.01
CA ILE A 180 -6.34 -10.31 -5.51
C ILE A 180 -7.76 -10.40 -4.97
N LYS A 181 -8.58 -11.30 -5.54
CA LYS A 181 -9.81 -11.72 -4.87
C LYS A 181 -9.40 -12.49 -3.62
N ILE A 182 -9.61 -11.90 -2.44
CA ILE A 182 -9.39 -12.61 -1.18
C ILE A 182 -10.31 -13.82 -1.20
N ARG A 183 -9.74 -15.02 -1.41
CA ARG A 183 -10.44 -16.26 -1.09
C ARG A 183 -10.63 -16.23 0.42
N THR A 184 -11.85 -16.00 0.88
CA THR A 184 -12.20 -16.24 2.28
C THR A 184 -11.74 -17.64 2.61
N ALA A 185 -10.74 -17.76 3.49
CA ALA A 185 -10.27 -19.05 3.96
C ALA A 185 -11.51 -19.80 4.48
N SER A 186 -11.91 -20.84 3.74
CA SER A 186 -12.96 -21.73 4.18
C SER A 186 -12.48 -22.26 5.53
N LYS A 187 -13.24 -21.96 6.61
CA LYS A 187 -12.95 -22.51 7.94
C LYS A 187 -12.69 -23.99 7.75
N ARG A 188 -11.45 -24.44 7.99
CA ARG A 188 -11.17 -25.88 8.10
C ARG A 188 -12.11 -26.38 9.20
N LYS A 189 -13.13 -27.14 8.80
CA LYS A 189 -13.97 -27.90 9.70
C LYS A 189 -12.98 -28.81 10.45
N ARG A 190 -12.72 -28.52 11.73
CA ARG A 190 -12.11 -29.50 12.63
C ARG A 190 -13.08 -30.68 12.57
N GLY A 191 -12.63 -31.82 12.06
CA GLY A 191 -13.38 -33.06 12.15
C GLY A 191 -13.45 -33.41 13.63
N ASP A 192 -14.65 -33.37 14.19
CA ASP A 192 -14.93 -34.11 15.41
C ASP A 192 -14.91 -35.59 15.01
N GLU A 193 -14.10 -36.36 15.73
CA GLU A 193 -14.09 -37.82 15.73
C GLU A 193 -15.48 -38.30 16.17
N GLU A 194 -16.21 -38.96 15.28
CA GLU A 194 -17.35 -39.78 15.68
C GLU A 194 -16.77 -41.11 16.18
N GLU A 195 -16.90 -41.34 17.49
CA GLU A 195 -16.65 -42.62 18.14
C GLU A 195 -17.66 -43.65 17.60
N ASP A 196 -17.14 -44.71 16.97
CA ASP A 196 -17.91 -45.90 16.60
C ASP A 196 -18.37 -46.63 17.87
N GLU A 197 -19.66 -46.49 18.21
CA GLU A 197 -20.34 -47.47 19.07
C GLU A 197 -20.79 -48.66 18.20
N GLU A 198 -19.95 -49.69 18.12
CA GLU A 198 -20.36 -51.03 17.67
C GLU A 198 -21.27 -51.67 18.73
N GLU A 199 -22.58 -51.72 18.47
CA GLU A 199 -23.50 -52.64 19.15
C GLU A 199 -23.26 -54.08 18.66
N TRP A 200 -22.93 -54.98 19.60
CA TRP A 200 -23.13 -56.44 19.47
C TRP A 200 -23.81 -56.98 20.73
#